data_AF-A0A5J4NS99-F1
#
_entry.id   AF-A0A5J4NS99-F1
#
_cell.length_a   1.000
_cell.length_b   1.000
_cell.length_c   1.000
_cell.angle_alpha   90.00
_cell.angle_beta   90.00
_cell.angle_gamma   90.00
#
_symmetry.space_group_name_H-M   'P 1'
#
loop_
_entity.id
_entity.type
_entity.pdbx_description
1 polymer ?
#
loop_
_entity_poly.entity_id
_entity_poly.type
_entity_poly.pdbx_seq_one_letter_code
_entity_poly.pdbx_strand_id
1 'polypeptide(L)'
;TFSLQDHLVCFLPGTLAYGVYHGLPRSHLVLAEKLMRSCYEMYNFTSTHLGPEIVYFTKESNAKTDIQIQPADRHSFLRPEVMESLFCLYYITKNPVYREWGKNIFQAFETYAKLPVHGYAGLWDVTNPNSKHIDKMDSFWLAETLKYAYLLFNETAAVKLSFSKWVFNTEGHPLPISETATFVSDIYDKFNRI
;
A
#
# COMPACT_ATOMS: atom_id res chain seq x y z
N THR A 1 0.61 26.51 4.45
CA THR A 1 -0.53 25.60 4.25
C THR A 1 -0.02 24.19 4.18
N PHE A 2 -0.54 23.30 5.02
CA PHE A 2 -0.18 21.89 4.98
C PHE A 2 -0.98 21.16 3.91
N SER A 3 -0.35 20.21 3.22
CA SER A 3 -1.00 19.31 2.28
C SER A 3 -1.23 17.97 2.98
N LEU A 4 -2.50 17.59 3.11
CA LEU A 4 -2.92 16.34 3.74
C LEU A 4 -2.76 15.17 2.76
N GLN A 5 -2.32 14.03 3.26
CA GLN A 5 -2.32 12.75 2.54
C GLN A 5 -2.74 11.63 3.49
N ASP A 6 -3.85 10.98 3.19
CA ASP A 6 -4.25 9.74 3.85
C ASP A 6 -3.29 8.62 3.45
N HIS A 7 -3.07 7.68 4.37
CA HIS A 7 -2.38 6.42 4.09
C HIS A 7 -3.00 5.71 2.87
N LEU A 8 -4.32 5.80 2.73
CA LEU A 8 -5.08 5.26 1.60
C LEU A 8 -4.48 5.66 0.26
N VAL A 9 -3.98 6.89 0.09
CA VAL A 9 -3.40 7.38 -1.19
C VAL A 9 -2.20 6.52 -1.65
N CYS A 10 -1.59 5.76 -0.74
CA CYS A 10 -0.51 4.84 -1.06
C CYS A 10 -0.92 3.63 -1.91
N PHE A 11 -2.18 3.49 -2.35
CA PHE A 11 -2.57 2.54 -3.41
C PHE A 11 -2.09 3.01 -4.81
N LEU A 12 -1.93 4.32 -4.96
CA LEU A 12 -1.67 4.97 -6.26
C LEU A 12 -0.33 4.58 -6.91
N PRO A 13 0.80 4.44 -6.20
CA PRO A 13 2.06 3.97 -6.80
C PRO A 13 1.90 2.61 -7.49
N GLY A 14 1.27 1.64 -6.82
CA GLY A 14 1.00 0.31 -7.37
C GLY A 14 0.10 0.39 -8.60
N THR A 15 -0.97 1.18 -8.52
CA THR A 15 -1.90 1.40 -9.65
C THR A 15 -1.22 2.04 -10.86
N LEU A 16 -0.38 3.06 -10.66
CA LEU A 16 0.38 3.70 -11.73
C LEU A 16 1.36 2.73 -12.39
N ALA A 17 2.07 1.93 -11.58
CA ALA A 17 2.97 0.91 -12.10
C ALA A 17 2.21 -0.14 -12.90
N TYR A 18 1.09 -0.65 -12.37
CA TYR A 18 0.22 -1.60 -13.05
C TYR A 18 -0.27 -1.05 -14.40
N GLY A 19 -0.68 0.21 -14.45
CA GLY A 19 -1.03 0.87 -15.70
C GLY A 19 0.11 0.86 -16.73
N VAL A 20 1.36 1.10 -16.32
CA VAL A 20 2.53 1.01 -17.22
C VAL A 20 2.76 -0.42 -17.72
N TYR A 21 2.54 -1.44 -16.88
CA TYR A 21 2.58 -2.84 -17.30
C TYR A 21 1.56 -3.12 -18.43
N HIS A 22 0.42 -2.41 -18.42
CA HIS A 22 -0.63 -2.50 -19.43
C HIS A 22 -0.55 -1.43 -20.53
N GLY A 23 0.58 -0.74 -20.70
CA GLY A 23 0.83 0.15 -21.84
C GLY A 23 0.60 1.64 -21.59
N LEU A 24 0.36 2.08 -20.35
CA LEU A 24 0.37 3.52 -20.02
C LEU A 24 1.78 4.13 -20.13
N PRO A 25 1.89 5.46 -20.29
CA PRO A 25 3.18 6.13 -20.50
C PRO A 25 4.18 5.90 -19.35
N ARG A 26 5.47 5.79 -19.69
CA ARG A 26 6.56 5.59 -18.71
C ARG A 26 6.64 6.68 -17.64
N SER A 27 6.14 7.88 -17.91
CA SER A 27 6.04 8.96 -16.92
C SER A 27 5.22 8.57 -15.68
N HIS A 28 4.24 7.66 -15.83
CA HIS A 28 3.46 7.13 -14.70
C HIS A 28 4.34 6.31 -13.76
N LEU A 29 5.29 5.51 -14.29
CA LEU A 29 6.21 4.77 -13.42
C LEU A 29 7.16 5.72 -12.69
N VAL A 30 7.66 6.77 -13.37
CA VAL A 30 8.50 7.78 -12.71
C VAL A 30 7.75 8.44 -11.54
N LEU A 31 6.46 8.70 -11.70
CA LEU A 31 5.62 9.20 -10.62
C LEU A 31 5.40 8.12 -9.54
N ALA A 32 5.13 6.87 -9.93
CA ALA A 32 4.96 5.75 -9.02
C ALA A 32 6.17 5.55 -8.09
N GLU A 33 7.39 5.56 -8.63
CA GLU A 33 8.61 5.38 -7.86
C GLU A 33 8.80 6.53 -6.84
N LYS A 34 8.47 7.76 -7.23
CA LYS A 34 8.52 8.93 -6.33
C LYS A 34 7.48 8.84 -5.22
N LEU A 35 6.23 8.51 -5.56
CA LEU A 35 5.16 8.37 -4.58
C LEU A 35 5.41 7.19 -3.64
N MET A 36 5.94 6.06 -4.14
CA MET A 36 6.29 4.91 -3.31
C MET A 36 7.36 5.27 -2.29
N ARG A 37 8.37 6.06 -2.68
CA ARG A 37 9.35 6.57 -1.73
C ARG A 37 8.68 7.39 -0.65
N SER A 38 7.81 8.35 -1.00
CA SER A 38 7.07 9.14 -0.01
C SER A 38 6.24 8.26 0.94
N CYS A 39 5.54 7.26 0.42
CA CYS A 39 4.76 6.30 1.20
C CYS A 39 5.62 5.44 2.13
N TYR A 40 6.83 5.04 1.71
CA TYR A 40 7.76 4.35 2.59
C TYR A 40 8.31 5.27 3.69
N GLU A 41 8.62 6.53 3.36
CA GLU A 41 9.09 7.49 4.37
C GLU A 41 8.03 7.78 5.44
N MET A 42 6.73 7.67 5.12
CA MET A 42 5.66 7.75 6.13
C MET A 42 5.81 6.69 7.22
N TYR A 43 6.22 5.47 6.87
CA TYR A 43 6.50 4.40 7.83
C TYR A 43 7.84 4.68 8.53
N ASN A 44 8.88 4.95 7.76
CA ASN A 44 10.25 5.14 8.25
C ASN A 44 10.38 6.32 9.24
N PHE A 45 9.53 7.33 9.11
CA PHE A 45 9.51 8.51 9.98
C PHE A 45 9.01 8.23 11.40
N THR A 46 8.25 7.15 11.61
CA THR A 46 7.66 6.82 12.91
C THR A 46 8.61 5.99 13.76
N SER A 47 8.52 6.11 15.09
CA SER A 47 9.37 5.33 16.00
C SER A 47 9.08 3.82 15.99
N THR A 48 7.88 3.42 15.55
CA THR A 48 7.51 1.99 15.41
C THR A 48 7.73 1.43 14.02
N HIS A 49 8.07 2.28 13.03
CA HIS A 49 8.05 1.92 11.62
C HIS A 49 6.70 1.40 11.11
N LEU A 50 5.59 1.77 11.77
CA LEU A 50 4.22 1.52 11.29
C LEU A 50 3.63 2.81 10.72
N GLY A 51 2.88 2.70 9.63
CA GLY A 51 2.26 3.86 8.99
C GLY A 51 1.14 4.47 9.85
N PRO A 52 1.10 5.80 10.03
CA PRO A 52 -0.06 6.50 10.58
C PRO A 52 -1.21 6.56 9.56
N GLU A 53 -2.42 6.89 9.99
CA GLU A 53 -3.57 7.04 9.08
C GLU A 53 -3.45 8.26 8.16
N ILE A 54 -2.94 9.38 8.67
CA ILE A 54 -2.83 10.64 7.89
C ILE A 54 -1.49 11.31 8.18
N VAL A 55 -0.85 11.81 7.13
CA VAL A 55 0.33 12.68 7.22
C VAL A 55 0.05 14.03 6.59
N TYR A 56 0.78 15.03 7.06
CA TYR A 56 0.71 16.40 6.56
C TYR A 56 2.09 16.79 6.05
N PHE A 57 2.14 17.24 4.80
CA PHE A 57 3.35 17.76 4.18
C PHE A 57 3.38 19.28 4.26
N THR A 58 4.54 19.81 4.60
CA THR A 58 4.78 21.26 4.57
C THR A 58 5.55 21.65 3.31
N LYS A 59 5.23 22.83 2.78
CA LYS A 59 6.00 23.46 1.69
C LYS A 59 7.00 24.49 2.21
N GLU A 60 7.08 24.66 3.52
CA GLU A 60 7.95 25.65 4.16
C GLU A 60 9.39 25.16 4.17
N SER A 61 10.29 25.93 3.54
CA SER A 61 11.70 25.56 3.38
C SER A 61 12.51 25.54 4.68
N ASN A 62 11.98 26.13 5.77
CA ASN A 62 12.59 26.14 7.09
C ASN A 62 12.01 25.06 8.03
N ALA A 63 11.11 24.21 7.55
CA ALA A 63 10.58 23.12 8.35
C ALA A 63 11.69 22.12 8.69
N LYS A 64 11.68 21.61 9.93
CA LYS A 64 12.65 20.61 10.38
C LYS A 64 12.46 19.25 9.70
N THR A 65 11.23 18.93 9.32
CA THR A 65 10.84 17.66 8.70
C THR A 65 9.76 17.91 7.65
N ASP A 66 9.79 17.14 6.57
CA ASP A 66 8.77 17.20 5.51
C ASP A 66 7.41 16.66 5.99
N ILE A 67 7.45 15.66 6.88
CA ILE A 67 6.28 14.95 7.40
C ILE A 67 5.91 15.48 8.80
N GLN A 68 4.61 15.69 9.01
CA GLN A 68 4.01 15.93 10.31
C GLN A 68 2.82 14.99 10.51
N ILE A 69 2.62 14.53 11.74
CA ILE A 69 1.52 13.64 12.12
C ILE A 69 0.77 14.28 13.29
N GLN A 70 -0.48 14.67 13.06
CA GLN A 70 -1.32 15.25 14.11
C GLN A 70 -1.68 14.17 15.14
N PRO A 71 -1.83 14.51 16.43
CA PRO A 71 -2.13 13.52 17.47
C PRO A 71 -3.33 12.61 17.18
N ALA A 72 -4.38 13.14 16.54
CA ALA A 72 -5.57 12.38 16.17
C ALA A 72 -5.30 11.31 15.09
N ASP A 73 -4.26 11.49 14.29
CA ASP A 73 -3.99 10.72 13.08
C ASP A 73 -2.85 9.70 13.25
N ARG A 74 -2.30 9.58 14.47
CA ARG A 74 -1.15 8.69 14.78
C ARG A 74 -1.51 7.23 14.87
N HIS A 75 -2.78 6.87 14.76
CA HIS A 75 -3.19 5.49 14.85
C HIS A 75 -2.83 4.74 13.57
N SER A 76 -2.71 3.41 13.67
CA SER A 76 -2.47 2.53 12.54
C SER A 76 -3.43 1.37 12.60
N PHE A 77 -4.16 1.11 11.50
CA PHE A 77 -5.04 -0.04 11.40
C PHE A 77 -4.42 -1.23 10.65
N LEU A 78 -3.09 -1.24 10.47
CA LEU A 78 -2.37 -2.28 9.71
C LEU A 78 -2.79 -2.38 8.23
N ARG A 79 -3.11 -1.22 7.65
CA ARG A 79 -3.64 -1.09 6.29
C ARG A 79 -2.67 -1.58 5.19
N PRO A 80 -3.20 -2.03 4.04
CA PRO A 80 -2.42 -2.77 3.06
C PRO A 80 -1.70 -1.94 1.99
N GLU A 81 -2.10 -0.70 1.75
CA GLU A 81 -1.85 0.04 0.50
C GLU A 81 -0.35 0.21 0.20
N VAL A 82 0.48 0.37 1.24
CA VAL A 82 1.94 0.39 1.07
C VAL A 82 2.49 -0.98 0.67
N MET A 83 2.04 -2.06 1.31
CA MET A 83 2.46 -3.43 0.95
C MET A 83 1.96 -3.83 -0.44
N GLU A 84 0.75 -3.43 -0.82
CA GLU A 84 0.19 -3.56 -2.16
C GLU A 84 1.10 -2.88 -3.20
N SER A 85 1.40 -1.60 -3.00
CA SER A 85 2.22 -0.84 -3.94
C SER A 85 3.65 -1.37 -4.03
N LEU A 86 4.25 -1.79 -2.92
CA LEU A 86 5.57 -2.44 -2.92
C LEU A 86 5.55 -3.74 -3.73
N PHE A 87 4.52 -4.57 -3.58
CA PHE A 87 4.34 -5.78 -4.39
C PHE A 87 4.25 -5.44 -5.88
N CYS A 88 3.36 -4.54 -6.27
CA CYS A 88 3.16 -4.14 -7.67
C CYS A 88 4.45 -3.61 -8.30
N LEU A 89 5.13 -2.67 -7.62
CA LEU A 89 6.38 -2.09 -8.10
C LEU A 89 7.51 -3.12 -8.18
N TYR A 90 7.65 -3.99 -7.18
CA TYR A 90 8.62 -5.08 -7.24
C TYR A 90 8.33 -6.03 -8.41
N TYR A 91 7.07 -6.42 -8.59
CA TYR A 91 6.67 -7.33 -9.67
C TYR A 91 7.09 -6.80 -11.04
N ILE A 92 6.88 -5.50 -11.27
CA ILE A 92 7.07 -4.83 -12.57
C ILE A 92 8.53 -4.45 -12.83
N THR A 93 9.22 -3.92 -11.81
CA THR A 93 10.57 -3.36 -11.98
C THR A 93 11.68 -4.31 -11.57
N LYS A 94 11.37 -5.32 -10.73
CA LYS A 94 12.34 -6.19 -10.06
C LYS A 94 13.38 -5.46 -9.22
N ASN A 95 13.16 -4.18 -8.88
CA ASN A 95 14.08 -3.42 -8.04
C ASN A 95 14.04 -3.98 -6.60
N PRO A 96 15.17 -4.49 -6.06
CA PRO A 96 15.21 -5.14 -4.75
C PRO A 96 14.85 -4.21 -3.58
N VAL A 97 14.95 -2.89 -3.76
CA VAL A 97 14.63 -1.92 -2.71
C VAL A 97 13.20 -2.10 -2.16
N TYR A 98 12.25 -2.49 -3.02
CA TYR A 98 10.86 -2.66 -2.60
C TYR A 98 10.67 -3.85 -1.65
N ARG A 99 11.49 -4.90 -1.79
CA ARG A 99 11.53 -6.00 -0.83
C ARG A 99 12.22 -5.61 0.46
N GLU A 100 13.28 -4.81 0.39
CA GLU A 100 13.95 -4.28 1.57
C GLU A 100 12.99 -3.44 2.41
N TRP A 101 12.28 -2.51 1.78
CA TRP A 101 11.26 -1.69 2.43
C TRP A 101 10.12 -2.53 3.00
N GLY A 102 9.60 -3.49 2.23
CA GLY A 102 8.57 -4.42 2.73
C GLY A 102 9.05 -5.25 3.91
N LYS A 103 10.34 -5.65 3.94
CA LYS A 103 10.92 -6.43 5.03
C LYS A 103 10.96 -5.58 6.30
N ASN A 104 11.37 -4.33 6.20
CA ASN A 104 11.42 -3.40 7.34
C ASN A 104 10.02 -3.18 7.92
N ILE A 105 9.00 -2.99 7.06
CA ILE A 105 7.60 -2.87 7.49
C ILE A 105 7.09 -4.18 8.13
N PHE A 106 7.38 -5.33 7.53
CA PHE A 106 6.92 -6.60 8.08
C PHE A 106 7.56 -6.92 9.44
N GLN A 107 8.83 -6.57 9.62
CA GLN A 107 9.51 -6.65 10.92
C GLN A 107 8.84 -5.73 11.96
N ALA A 108 8.39 -4.54 11.55
CA ALA A 108 7.63 -3.65 12.42
C ALA A 108 6.29 -4.27 12.83
N PHE A 109 5.57 -4.93 11.92
CA PHE A 109 4.36 -5.67 12.28
C PHE A 109 4.64 -6.78 13.30
N GLU A 110 5.67 -7.59 13.09
CA GLU A 110 6.06 -8.64 14.05
C GLU A 110 6.47 -8.08 15.42
N THR A 111 7.12 -6.92 15.44
CA THR A 111 7.64 -6.30 16.68
C THR A 111 6.55 -5.59 17.47
N TYR A 112 5.69 -4.83 16.79
CA TYR A 112 4.78 -3.88 17.44
C TYR A 112 3.31 -4.25 17.31
N ALA A 113 2.90 -4.96 16.25
CA ALA A 113 1.48 -5.28 16.03
C ALA A 113 1.09 -6.68 16.53
N LYS A 114 2.05 -7.59 16.67
CA LYS A 114 1.79 -8.97 17.10
C LYS A 114 1.38 -9.04 18.57
N LEU A 115 0.29 -9.74 18.86
CA LEU A 115 -0.18 -9.93 20.22
C LEU A 115 0.48 -11.16 20.88
N PRO A 116 0.66 -11.18 22.22
CA PRO A 116 1.34 -12.28 22.92
C PRO A 116 0.67 -13.65 22.78
N VAL A 117 -0.66 -13.65 22.61
CA VAL A 117 -1.46 -14.87 22.54
C VAL A 117 -1.78 -15.19 21.08
N HIS A 118 -2.71 -14.45 20.46
CA HIS A 118 -3.14 -14.66 19.08
C HIS A 118 -3.45 -13.34 18.38
N GLY A 119 -3.23 -13.31 17.06
CA GLY A 119 -3.63 -12.21 16.20
C GLY A 119 -2.64 -11.04 16.18
N TYR A 120 -3.05 -10.02 15.42
CA TYR A 120 -2.33 -8.77 15.26
C TYR A 120 -3.31 -7.62 15.50
N ALA A 121 -2.80 -6.53 16.04
CA ALA A 121 -3.57 -5.34 16.32
C ALA A 121 -2.77 -4.10 15.96
N GLY A 122 -3.49 -3.09 15.48
CA GLY A 122 -2.96 -1.75 15.27
C GLY A 122 -2.51 -1.07 16.57
N LEU A 123 -1.91 0.11 16.46
CA LEU A 123 -1.55 0.96 17.59
C LEU A 123 -2.35 2.26 17.57
N TRP A 124 -2.67 2.80 18.75
CA TRP A 124 -3.26 4.14 18.86
C TRP A 124 -2.26 5.27 18.55
N ASP A 125 -0.96 5.04 18.77
CA ASP A 125 0.09 6.02 18.46
C ASP A 125 1.37 5.33 17.92
N VAL A 126 1.59 5.38 16.61
CA VAL A 126 2.79 4.82 15.95
C VAL A 126 4.10 5.56 16.27
N THR A 127 4.01 6.75 16.88
CA THR A 127 5.19 7.51 17.35
C THR A 127 5.63 7.09 18.75
N ASN A 128 4.89 6.20 19.41
CA ASN A 128 5.21 5.68 20.74
C ASN A 128 5.38 4.14 20.69
N PRO A 129 6.61 3.61 20.86
CA PRO A 129 6.87 2.17 20.93
C PRO A 129 6.11 1.41 22.02
N ASN A 130 5.65 2.11 23.06
CA ASN A 130 4.85 1.57 24.16
C ASN A 130 3.35 1.87 24.01
N SER A 131 2.89 2.25 22.81
CA SER A 131 1.48 2.52 22.56
C SER A 131 0.63 1.29 22.86
N LYS A 132 -0.60 1.54 23.35
CA LYS A 132 -1.60 0.49 23.47
C LYS A 132 -2.04 0.02 22.08
N HIS A 133 -2.38 -1.26 22.00
CA HIS A 133 -3.06 -1.84 20.85
C HIS A 133 -4.51 -1.36 20.75
N ILE A 134 -4.99 -1.26 19.52
CA ILE A 134 -6.41 -1.13 19.20
C ILE A 134 -7.01 -2.53 19.25
N ASP A 135 -8.05 -2.76 20.06
CA ASP A 135 -8.67 -4.09 20.22
C ASP A 135 -9.54 -4.46 19.00
N LYS A 136 -8.90 -4.59 17.84
CA LYS A 136 -9.49 -4.83 16.54
C LYS A 136 -8.45 -5.39 15.58
N MET A 137 -8.82 -6.45 14.87
CA MET A 137 -8.07 -6.95 13.71
C MET A 137 -9.01 -6.93 12.51
N ASP A 138 -8.85 -5.92 11.66
CA ASP A 138 -9.65 -5.78 10.45
C ASP A 138 -9.40 -6.95 9.46
N SER A 139 -10.42 -7.31 8.69
CA SER A 139 -10.35 -8.44 7.75
C SER A 139 -9.25 -8.26 6.69
N PHE A 140 -9.02 -7.02 6.25
CA PHE A 140 -8.00 -6.68 5.26
C PHE A 140 -6.57 -6.98 5.74
N TRP A 141 -6.31 -7.11 7.05
CA TRP A 141 -5.01 -7.56 7.54
C TRP A 141 -4.64 -8.91 6.92
N LEU A 142 -5.59 -9.85 6.92
CA LEU A 142 -5.42 -11.19 6.35
C LEU A 142 -5.63 -11.19 4.84
N ALA A 143 -6.68 -10.52 4.37
CA ALA A 143 -7.05 -10.54 2.96
C ALA A 143 -6.03 -9.79 2.09
N GLU A 144 -5.39 -8.74 2.60
CA GLU A 144 -4.60 -7.81 1.80
C GLU A 144 -3.17 -7.71 2.31
N THR A 145 -2.96 -7.19 3.53
CA THR A 145 -1.61 -6.86 4.01
C THR A 145 -0.70 -8.09 4.01
N LEU A 146 -1.16 -9.22 4.57
CA LEU A 146 -0.41 -10.46 4.55
C LEU A 146 -0.32 -11.11 3.17
N LYS A 147 -1.35 -10.97 2.33
CA LYS A 147 -1.35 -11.49 0.95
C LYS A 147 -0.30 -10.79 0.11
N TYR A 148 -0.27 -9.46 0.13
CA TYR A 148 0.72 -8.67 -0.60
C TYR A 148 2.13 -8.86 -0.04
N ALA A 149 2.29 -8.99 1.28
CA ALA A 149 3.57 -9.40 1.87
C ALA A 149 4.04 -10.76 1.33
N TYR A 150 3.15 -11.76 1.32
CA TYR A 150 3.46 -13.08 0.79
C TYR A 150 3.86 -13.04 -0.68
N LEU A 151 3.10 -12.33 -1.52
CA LEU A 151 3.39 -12.20 -2.95
C LEU A 151 4.68 -11.40 -3.23
N LEU A 152 4.97 -10.36 -2.44
CA LEU A 152 6.21 -9.58 -2.54
C LEU A 152 7.45 -10.46 -2.32
N PHE A 153 7.40 -11.36 -1.33
CA PHE A 153 8.53 -12.22 -0.97
C PHE A 153 8.55 -13.58 -1.66
N ASN A 154 7.44 -14.02 -2.26
CA ASN A 154 7.34 -15.31 -2.93
C ASN A 154 7.05 -15.14 -4.43
N GLU A 155 8.12 -15.14 -5.24
CA GLU A 155 7.99 -14.99 -6.70
C GLU A 155 7.17 -16.12 -7.31
N THR A 156 7.41 -17.36 -6.90
CA THR A 156 6.71 -18.53 -7.43
C THR A 156 5.19 -18.42 -7.24
N ALA A 157 4.73 -17.82 -6.14
CA ALA A 157 3.32 -17.50 -5.95
C ALA A 157 2.89 -16.31 -6.82
N ALA A 158 3.67 -15.23 -6.86
CA ALA A 158 3.36 -14.04 -7.65
C ALA A 158 3.22 -14.33 -9.16
N VAL A 159 4.07 -15.17 -9.76
CA VAL A 159 3.94 -15.51 -11.20
C VAL A 159 2.66 -16.30 -11.51
N LYS A 160 2.10 -17.05 -10.55
CA LYS A 160 0.80 -17.72 -10.74
C LYS A 160 -0.35 -16.72 -10.83
N LEU A 161 -0.21 -15.56 -10.19
CA LEU A 161 -1.13 -14.43 -10.22
C LEU A 161 -0.60 -13.32 -11.17
N SER A 162 -0.14 -13.70 -12.36
CA SER A 162 0.39 -12.77 -13.36
C SER A 162 -0.60 -11.65 -13.67
N PHE A 163 -0.11 -10.41 -13.73
CA PHE A 163 -0.91 -9.22 -14.09
C PHE A 163 -1.49 -9.27 -15.51
N SER A 164 -0.95 -10.12 -16.39
CA SER A 164 -1.55 -10.40 -17.70
C SER A 164 -2.80 -11.28 -17.66
N LYS A 165 -3.07 -11.98 -16.55
CA LYS A 165 -4.18 -12.93 -16.40
C LYS A 165 -5.12 -12.60 -15.26
N TRP A 166 -4.66 -11.84 -14.27
CA TRP A 166 -5.40 -11.53 -13.06
C TRP A 166 -5.35 -10.03 -12.77
N VAL A 167 -6.47 -9.50 -12.31
CA VAL A 167 -6.60 -8.16 -11.73
C VAL A 167 -7.10 -8.30 -10.30
N PHE A 168 -6.49 -7.59 -9.36
CA PHE A 168 -6.94 -7.61 -7.97
C PHE A 168 -8.06 -6.58 -7.81
N ASN A 169 -9.14 -6.95 -7.11
CA ASN A 169 -10.09 -5.95 -6.65
C ASN A 169 -9.49 -5.12 -5.50
N THR A 170 -10.22 -4.10 -5.04
CA THR A 170 -9.76 -3.19 -3.98
C THR A 170 -9.65 -3.82 -2.58
N GLU A 171 -9.94 -5.12 -2.43
CA GLU A 171 -9.77 -5.86 -1.16
C GLU A 171 -8.80 -7.06 -1.39
N GLY A 172 -7.87 -6.91 -2.33
CA GLY A 172 -6.83 -7.89 -2.64
C GLY A 172 -7.31 -9.22 -3.21
N HIS A 173 -8.55 -9.36 -3.68
CA HIS A 173 -9.03 -10.60 -4.28
C HIS A 173 -8.74 -10.64 -5.79
N PRO A 174 -7.98 -11.65 -6.29
CA PRO A 174 -7.67 -11.76 -7.71
C PRO A 174 -8.89 -12.26 -8.50
N LEU A 175 -9.20 -11.55 -9.58
CA LEU A 175 -10.23 -11.86 -10.56
C LEU A 175 -9.58 -12.11 -11.92
N PRO A 176 -10.02 -13.12 -12.69
CA PRO A 176 -9.45 -13.39 -14.01
C PRO A 176 -9.79 -12.27 -14.99
N ILE A 177 -8.82 -11.85 -15.78
CA ILE A 177 -9.02 -10.92 -16.89
C ILE A 177 -9.69 -11.71 -18.03
N SER A 178 -10.83 -11.23 -18.51
CA SER A 178 -11.51 -11.85 -19.66
C SER A 178 -10.77 -11.52 -20.96
N GLU A 179 -10.38 -12.55 -21.73
CA GLU A 179 -9.77 -12.40 -23.06
C GLU A 179 -10.73 -11.77 -24.08
N THR A 180 -12.03 -11.70 -23.78
CA THR A 180 -13.10 -11.21 -24.66
C THR A 180 -13.59 -9.81 -24.31
N ALA A 181 -12.90 -9.05 -23.47
CA ALA A 181 -13.45 -7.81 -22.88
C ALA A 181 -13.63 -6.65 -23.90
N THR A 182 -14.73 -6.70 -24.66
CA THR A 182 -15.54 -5.55 -25.12
C THR A 182 -16.42 -5.01 -23.99
N PHE A 183 -16.28 -5.50 -22.75
CA PHE A 183 -17.25 -5.28 -21.68
C PHE A 183 -17.54 -3.80 -21.35
N VAL A 184 -16.55 -2.91 -21.49
CA VAL A 184 -16.75 -1.47 -21.30
C VAL A 184 -17.46 -0.83 -22.49
N SER A 185 -17.14 -1.23 -23.73
CA SER A 185 -17.92 -0.80 -24.90
C SER A 185 -19.34 -1.35 -24.85
N ASP A 186 -19.54 -2.57 -24.35
CA ASP A 186 -20.86 -3.19 -24.24
C ASP A 186 -21.72 -2.53 -23.15
N ILE A 187 -21.12 -2.09 -22.04
CA ILE A 187 -21.80 -1.27 -21.02
C ILE A 187 -22.15 0.11 -21.59
N TYR A 188 -21.19 0.77 -22.24
CA TYR A 188 -21.40 2.08 -22.88
C TYR A 188 -22.49 2.02 -23.96
N ASP A 189 -22.47 0.99 -24.80
CA ASP A 189 -23.46 0.76 -25.85
C ASP A 189 -24.83 0.41 -25.28
N LYS A 190 -24.91 -0.37 -24.19
CA LYS A 190 -26.19 -0.60 -23.49
C LYS A 190 -26.74 0.67 -22.88
N PHE A 191 -25.89 1.52 -22.29
CA PHE A 191 -26.33 2.75 -21.66
C PHE A 191 -26.82 3.78 -22.69
N ASN A 192 -26.18 3.86 -23.85
CA ASN A 192 -26.57 4.79 -24.94
C ASN A 192 -27.72 4.28 -25.82
N ARG A 193 -28.21 3.05 -25.61
CA ARG A 193 -29.36 2.48 -26.31
C ARG A 193 -30.67 2.55 -25.50
N ILE A 194 -30.63 3.11 -24.30
CA ILE A 194 -31.80 3.40 -23.44
C ILE A 194 -32.13 4.88 -23.59
#